data_AF-A0A7W2YTW3-F1
#
_entry.id   AF-A0A7W2YTW3-F1
#
_cell.length_a   1.000
_cell.length_b   1.000
_cell.length_c   1.000
_cell.angle_alpha   90.00
_cell.angle_beta   90.00
_cell.angle_gamma   90.00
#
_symmetry.space_group_name_H-M   'P 1'
#
loop_
_entity.id
_entity.type
_entity.pdbx_description
1 polymer ?
#
loop_
_entity_poly.entity_id
_entity_poly.type
_entity_poly.pdbx_seq_one_letter_code
_entity_poly.pdbx_strand_id
1 'polypeptide(L)'
;MLAAARGAVHVPTVPLCYQSLRRQVDMQGSVEARMCFYLSALFAASDEIQNYLADGVPVVVESYFARCLATHRAFGTRLGVTLPRCLPQPVTYQLVCSEGERQRRLAQRSKSLSRWDELGEKVADAITDAYAQFPMQQVDTTGLRPDQVVQTILATENEGVSCGDPEPMGRHPHVLPSVPRRVEGSRIR
;
A
#
# COMPACT_ATOMS: atom_id res chain seq x y z
N MET A 1 -3.70 6.06 15.06
CA MET A 1 -4.26 5.24 16.17
C MET A 1 -3.80 3.79 16.08
N LEU A 2 -4.01 3.09 14.96
CA LEU A 2 -3.59 1.70 14.79
C LEU A 2 -2.08 1.49 14.96
N ALA A 3 -1.25 2.35 14.36
CA ALA A 3 0.21 2.26 14.50
C ALA A 3 0.64 2.28 15.98
N ALA A 4 0.15 3.26 16.74
CA ALA A 4 0.42 3.36 18.18
C ALA A 4 -0.07 2.13 18.96
N ALA A 5 -1.27 1.62 18.65
CA ALA A 5 -1.81 0.42 19.29
C ALA A 5 -0.98 -0.84 19.01
N ARG A 6 -0.22 -0.88 17.91
CA ARG A 6 0.68 -1.97 17.52
C ARG A 6 2.14 -1.74 17.92
N GLY A 7 2.47 -0.63 18.56
CA GLY A 7 3.88 -0.23 18.74
C GLY A 7 4.62 -0.07 17.41
N ALA A 8 3.89 0.25 16.34
CA ALA A 8 4.38 0.36 14.98
C ALA A 8 4.61 1.83 14.58
N VAL A 9 5.41 2.04 13.54
CA VAL A 9 5.59 3.34 12.91
C VAL A 9 4.57 3.53 11.79
N HIS A 10 3.99 4.72 11.69
CA HIS A 10 3.18 5.09 10.53
C HIS A 10 4.05 5.72 9.45
N VAL A 11 4.15 5.08 8.29
CA VAL A 11 4.92 5.61 7.15
C VAL A 11 3.98 6.25 6.12
N PRO A 12 4.15 7.54 5.77
CA PRO A 12 3.33 8.20 4.78
C PRO A 12 3.61 7.66 3.36
N THR A 13 2.57 7.21 2.67
CA THR A 13 2.68 6.69 1.28
C THR A 13 2.97 7.76 0.23
N VAL A 14 2.85 9.04 0.61
CA VAL A 14 3.41 10.16 -0.15
C VAL A 14 4.36 10.91 0.78
N PRO A 15 5.69 10.75 0.61
CA PRO A 15 6.68 11.42 1.44
C PRO A 15 6.48 12.94 1.47
N LEU A 16 6.83 13.59 2.58
CA LEU A 16 6.59 15.03 2.76
C LEU A 16 7.28 15.88 1.68
N CYS A 17 8.47 15.47 1.24
CA CYS A 17 9.20 16.14 0.16
C CYS A 17 8.46 16.09 -1.21
N TYR A 18 7.48 15.21 -1.38
CA TYR A 18 6.69 15.07 -2.62
C TYR A 18 5.45 15.95 -2.62
N GLN A 19 5.07 16.60 -1.50
CA GLN A 19 3.79 17.30 -1.39
C GLN A 19 3.65 18.50 -2.34
N SER A 20 4.74 19.22 -2.63
CA SER A 20 4.72 20.31 -3.60
C SER A 20 4.49 19.81 -5.02
N LEU A 21 5.17 18.73 -5.42
CA LEU A 21 4.99 18.09 -6.72
C LEU A 21 3.58 17.50 -6.86
N ARG A 22 3.06 16.88 -5.79
CA ARG A 22 1.68 16.37 -5.74
C ARG A 22 0.68 17.43 -6.15
N ARG A 23 0.77 18.64 -5.57
CA ARG A 23 -0.15 19.73 -5.89
C ARG A 23 -0.10 20.11 -7.36
N GLN A 24 1.10 20.14 -7.97
CA GLN A 24 1.26 20.46 -9.39
C GLN A 24 0.62 19.40 -10.28
N VAL A 25 0.89 18.12 -10.03
CA VAL A 25 0.32 17.01 -10.79
C VAL A 25 -1.21 16.98 -10.64
N ASP A 26 -1.72 17.23 -9.44
CA ASP A 26 -3.15 17.24 -9.15
C ASP A 26 -3.89 18.32 -9.93
N MET A 27 -3.25 19.47 -10.20
CA MET A 27 -3.82 20.57 -11.00
C MET A 27 -3.85 20.27 -12.50
N GLN A 28 -2.90 19.50 -13.04
CA GLN A 28 -2.82 19.19 -14.47
C GLN A 28 -3.98 18.33 -14.95
N GLY A 29 -4.49 17.47 -14.07
CA GLY A 29 -5.69 16.74 -14.37
C GLY A 29 -5.55 15.52 -15.28
N SER A 30 -4.33 15.09 -15.59
CA SER A 30 -4.09 13.81 -16.26
C SER A 30 -4.14 12.67 -15.24
N VAL A 31 -4.98 11.68 -15.50
CA VAL A 31 -5.08 10.46 -14.69
C VAL A 31 -3.77 9.69 -14.75
N GLU A 32 -3.15 9.58 -15.92
CA GLU A 32 -1.89 8.89 -16.12
C GLU A 32 -0.74 9.59 -15.37
N ALA A 33 -0.61 10.91 -15.48
CA ALA A 33 0.42 11.66 -14.77
C ALA A 33 0.28 11.52 -13.25
N ARG A 34 -0.97 11.57 -12.74
CA ARG A 34 -1.29 11.34 -11.33
C ARG A 34 -0.89 9.93 -10.91
N MET A 35 -1.20 8.90 -11.70
CA MET A 35 -0.82 7.52 -11.40
C MET A 35 0.70 7.36 -11.32
N CYS A 36 1.44 7.87 -12.31
CA CYS A 36 2.91 7.83 -12.32
C CYS A 36 3.51 8.52 -11.10
N PHE A 37 2.96 9.67 -10.70
CA PHE A 37 3.37 10.37 -9.48
C PHE A 37 3.17 9.50 -8.23
N TYR A 38 1.96 8.94 -8.03
CA TYR A 38 1.66 8.13 -6.85
C TYR A 38 2.47 6.84 -6.81
N LEU A 39 2.72 6.19 -7.96
CA LEU A 39 3.62 5.04 -8.02
C LEU A 39 5.04 5.41 -7.60
N SER A 40 5.57 6.53 -8.10
CA SER A 40 6.91 7.00 -7.73
C SER A 40 7.02 7.27 -6.22
N ALA A 41 6.01 7.92 -5.65
CA ALA A 41 5.94 8.19 -4.22
C ALA A 41 5.84 6.90 -3.39
N LEU A 42 5.05 5.91 -3.84
CA LEU A 42 4.91 4.62 -3.19
C LEU A 42 6.18 3.79 -3.23
N PHE A 43 6.95 3.84 -4.33
CA PHE A 43 8.26 3.19 -4.39
C PHE A 43 9.24 3.83 -3.40
N ALA A 44 9.31 5.16 -3.34
CA ALA A 44 10.13 5.85 -2.35
C ALA A 44 9.72 5.51 -0.90
N ALA A 45 8.42 5.46 -0.62
CA ALA A 45 7.92 5.02 0.69
C ALA A 45 8.26 3.54 0.97
N SER A 46 8.28 2.70 -0.06
CA SER A 46 8.60 1.26 0.09
C SER A 46 10.05 1.02 0.51
N ASP A 47 10.98 1.87 0.08
CA ASP A 47 12.37 1.81 0.54
C ASP A 47 12.47 2.16 2.04
N GLU A 48 11.74 3.19 2.48
CA GLU A 48 11.66 3.55 3.90
C GLU A 48 11.01 2.45 4.74
N ILE A 49 9.92 1.85 4.24
CA ILE A 49 9.26 0.71 4.89
C ILE A 49 10.25 -0.45 5.05
N GLN A 50 11.02 -0.78 4.01
CA GLN A 50 12.00 -1.87 4.09
C GLN A 50 13.07 -1.63 5.15
N ASN A 51 13.54 -0.38 5.33
CA ASN A 51 14.50 -0.06 6.37
C ASN A 51 13.91 -0.31 7.78
N TYR A 52 12.68 0.15 8.05
CA TYR A 52 12.02 -0.13 9.33
C TYR A 52 11.83 -1.63 9.57
N LEU A 53 11.42 -2.37 8.53
CA LEU A 53 11.23 -3.82 8.63
C LEU A 53 12.55 -4.56 8.87
N ALA A 54 13.65 -4.12 8.25
CA ALA A 54 14.99 -4.68 8.47
C ALA A 54 15.46 -4.49 9.93
N ASP A 55 15.06 -3.38 10.56
CA ASP A 55 15.32 -3.11 11.98
C ASP A 55 14.33 -3.81 12.94
N GLY A 56 13.43 -4.64 12.41
CA GLY A 56 12.41 -5.35 13.20
C GLY A 56 11.28 -4.45 13.71
N VAL A 57 11.13 -3.24 13.16
CA VAL A 57 10.09 -2.28 13.55
C VAL A 57 8.83 -2.52 12.71
N PRO A 58 7.67 -2.84 13.31
CA PRO A 58 6.43 -2.99 12.58
C PRO A 58 5.99 -1.67 11.94
N VAL A 59 5.34 -1.76 10.78
CA VAL A 59 4.91 -0.59 10.01
C VAL A 59 3.42 -0.64 9.71
N VAL A 60 2.75 0.51 9.82
CA VAL A 60 1.39 0.74 9.35
C VAL A 60 1.41 1.79 8.26
N VAL A 61 0.70 1.55 7.17
CA VAL A 61 0.57 2.50 6.05
C VAL A 61 -0.88 2.72 5.68
N GLU A 62 -1.19 3.92 5.20
CA GLU A 62 -2.48 4.24 4.61
C GLU A 62 -2.36 4.36 3.10
N SER A 63 -3.28 3.74 2.35
CA SER A 63 -3.39 3.89 0.88
C SER A 63 -2.14 3.44 0.09
N TYR A 64 -1.75 2.17 0.26
CA TYR A 64 -0.61 1.56 -0.47
C TYR A 64 -0.93 1.25 -1.94
N PHE A 65 -0.13 0.38 -2.59
CA PHE A 65 -0.27 0.07 -4.03
C PHE A 65 -1.67 -0.33 -4.47
N ALA A 66 -2.39 -1.14 -3.70
CA ALA A 66 -3.73 -1.58 -4.07
C ALA A 66 -4.70 -0.40 -4.23
N ARG A 67 -4.63 0.60 -3.35
CA ARG A 67 -5.43 1.85 -3.49
C ARG A 67 -5.02 2.64 -4.72
N CYS A 68 -3.71 2.80 -4.95
CA CYS A 68 -3.24 3.49 -6.14
C CYS A 68 -3.75 2.82 -7.42
N LEU A 69 -3.58 1.51 -7.55
CA LEU A 69 -3.97 0.77 -8.75
C LEU A 69 -5.50 0.74 -8.93
N ALA A 70 -6.26 0.43 -7.88
CA ALA A 70 -7.72 0.36 -7.96
C ALA A 70 -8.35 1.71 -8.34
N THR A 71 -7.93 2.79 -7.67
CA THR A 71 -8.46 4.13 -7.95
C THR A 71 -8.13 4.61 -9.36
N HIS A 72 -6.88 4.49 -9.80
CA HIS A 72 -6.52 4.98 -11.13
C HIS A 72 -7.09 4.12 -12.26
N ARG A 73 -7.31 2.81 -12.03
CA ARG A 73 -8.05 1.95 -12.95
C ARG A 73 -9.50 2.42 -13.10
N ALA A 74 -10.19 2.69 -12.00
CA ALA A 74 -11.55 3.24 -12.03
C ALA A 74 -11.61 4.64 -12.68
N PHE A 75 -10.55 5.44 -12.56
CA PHE A 75 -10.42 6.72 -13.26
C PHE A 75 -10.14 6.58 -14.76
N GLY A 76 -9.98 5.35 -15.28
CA GLY A 76 -9.78 5.09 -16.70
C GLY A 76 -8.34 5.19 -17.18
N THR A 77 -7.35 5.01 -16.30
CA THR A 77 -5.96 4.88 -16.74
C THR A 77 -5.81 3.74 -17.75
N ARG A 78 -4.96 3.97 -18.76
CA ARG A 78 -4.57 2.93 -19.75
C ARG A 78 -3.20 2.33 -19.46
N LEU A 79 -2.54 2.78 -18.39
CA LEU A 79 -1.22 2.29 -18.02
C LEU A 79 -1.33 0.87 -17.45
N GLY A 80 -0.64 -0.07 -18.10
CA GLY A 80 -0.39 -1.40 -17.54
C GLY A 80 0.76 -1.33 -16.55
N VAL A 81 0.53 -1.78 -15.31
CA VAL A 81 1.55 -1.78 -14.25
C VAL A 81 1.69 -3.17 -13.67
N THR A 82 2.94 -3.66 -13.63
CA THR A 82 3.31 -4.89 -12.95
C THR A 82 4.22 -4.54 -11.78
N LEU A 83 3.81 -4.92 -10.57
CA LEU A 83 4.55 -4.63 -9.36
C LEU A 83 5.71 -5.63 -9.17
N PRO A 84 6.90 -5.18 -8.73
CA PRO A 84 7.98 -6.08 -8.35
C PRO A 84 7.57 -7.01 -7.19
N ARG A 85 8.01 -8.28 -7.24
CA ARG A 85 7.72 -9.27 -6.20
C ARG A 85 8.45 -9.01 -4.87
N CYS A 86 9.50 -8.19 -4.89
CA CYS A 86 10.29 -7.84 -3.72
C CYS A 86 9.66 -6.74 -2.85
N LEU A 87 8.50 -6.19 -3.24
CA LEU A 87 7.82 -5.21 -2.43
C LEU A 87 7.27 -5.83 -1.15
N PRO A 88 7.30 -5.10 0.00
CA PRO A 88 6.63 -5.51 1.22
C PRO A 88 5.16 -5.86 0.96
N GLN A 89 4.70 -7.00 1.49
CA GLN A 89 3.32 -7.49 1.37
C GLN A 89 2.59 -7.30 2.71
N PRO A 90 1.85 -6.20 2.91
CA PRO A 90 1.15 -5.97 4.17
C PRO A 90 -0.12 -6.81 4.26
N VAL A 91 -0.51 -7.19 5.48
CA VAL A 91 -1.91 -7.52 5.77
C VAL A 91 -2.74 -6.26 5.51
N THR A 92 -3.69 -6.36 4.59
CA THR A 92 -4.44 -5.20 4.11
C THR A 92 -5.87 -5.24 4.60
N TYR A 93 -6.31 -4.15 5.23
CA TYR A 93 -7.69 -3.99 5.68
C TYR A 93 -8.44 -3.00 4.79
N GLN A 94 -9.56 -3.42 4.22
CA GLN A 94 -10.50 -2.55 3.52
C GLN A 94 -11.57 -2.08 4.51
N LEU A 95 -11.52 -0.80 4.89
CA LEU A 95 -12.52 -0.21 5.76
C LEU A 95 -13.76 0.13 4.94
N VAL A 96 -14.87 -0.55 5.22
CA VAL A 96 -16.16 -0.34 4.56
C VAL A 96 -17.15 0.29 5.54
N CYS A 97 -18.20 0.91 5.02
CA CYS A 97 -19.33 1.39 5.82
C CYS A 97 -20.57 1.49 4.94
N SER A 98 -21.74 1.57 5.57
CA SER A 98 -22.99 1.82 4.85
C SER A 98 -22.97 3.18 4.14
N GLU A 99 -23.72 3.31 3.06
CA GLU A 99 -23.79 4.54 2.27
C GLU A 99 -24.29 5.74 3.10
N GLY A 100 -25.27 5.53 3.97
CA GLY A 100 -25.76 6.57 4.88
C GLY A 100 -24.68 7.06 5.85
N GLU A 101 -23.85 6.16 6.38
CA GLU A 101 -22.72 6.50 7.25
C GLU A 101 -21.62 7.23 6.46
N ARG A 102 -21.32 6.80 5.22
CA ARG A 102 -20.36 7.47 4.34
C ARG A 102 -20.77 8.91 4.06
N GLN A 103 -22.02 9.14 3.64
CA GLN A 103 -22.56 10.49 3.37
C GLN A 103 -22.54 11.37 4.63
N ARG A 104 -22.92 10.82 5.79
CA ARG A 104 -22.87 11.54 7.08
C ARG A 104 -21.44 11.99 7.40
N ARG A 105 -20.44 11.11 7.24
CA ARG A 105 -19.02 11.42 7.48
C ARG A 105 -18.49 12.45 6.49
N LEU A 106 -18.89 12.38 5.22
CA LEU A 106 -18.51 13.34 4.19
C LEU A 106 -19.08 14.74 4.48
N ALA A 107 -20.34 14.82 4.90
CA ALA A 107 -20.99 16.10 5.26
C ALA A 107 -20.33 16.80 6.46
N GLN A 108 -19.72 16.04 7.38
CA GLN A 108 -19.00 16.56 8.53
C GLN A 108 -17.54 16.91 8.21
N ARG A 109 -17.05 16.61 7.01
CA ARG A 109 -15.64 16.77 6.66
C ARG A 109 -15.33 18.24 6.35
N SER A 110 -14.51 18.86 7.19
CA SER A 110 -13.93 20.19 6.91
C SER A 110 -12.75 20.06 5.94
N LYS A 111 -13.05 19.83 4.65
CA LYS A 111 -12.06 19.77 3.57
C LYS A 111 -12.69 20.27 2.27
N SER A 112 -11.99 21.15 1.55
CA SER A 112 -12.37 21.52 0.18
C SER A 112 -12.35 20.29 -0.74
N LEU A 113 -13.43 20.11 -1.49
CA LEU A 113 -13.51 19.06 -2.51
C LEU A 113 -12.57 19.40 -3.67
N SER A 114 -11.76 18.43 -4.07
CA SER A 114 -10.98 18.51 -5.30
C SER A 114 -11.71 17.80 -6.43
N ARG A 115 -11.35 18.11 -7.68
CA ARG A 115 -11.78 17.34 -8.87
C ARG A 115 -11.61 15.83 -8.73
N TRP A 116 -10.60 15.38 -7.99
CA TRP A 116 -10.30 13.97 -7.77
C TRP A 116 -11.22 13.35 -6.71
N ASP A 117 -11.68 14.15 -5.74
CA ASP A 117 -12.71 13.72 -4.80
C ASP A 117 -14.04 13.55 -5.56
N GLU A 118 -14.43 14.54 -6.38
CA GLU A 118 -15.65 14.45 -7.20
C GLU A 118 -15.64 13.27 -8.18
N LEU A 119 -14.51 13.04 -8.86
CA LEU A 119 -14.35 11.89 -9.74
C LEU A 119 -14.43 10.58 -8.94
N GLY A 120 -13.80 10.53 -7.76
CA GLY A 120 -13.89 9.41 -6.84
C GLY A 120 -15.32 9.05 -6.47
N GLU A 121 -16.15 10.05 -6.17
CA GLU A 121 -17.56 9.83 -5.86
C GLU A 121 -18.36 9.33 -7.07
N LYS A 122 -18.10 9.87 -8.26
CA LYS A 122 -18.78 9.44 -9.51
C LYS A 122 -18.49 7.99 -9.88
N VAL A 123 -17.32 7.47 -9.51
CA VAL A 123 -16.89 6.11 -9.84
C VAL A 123 -16.68 5.22 -8.60
N ALA A 124 -17.37 5.52 -7.50
CA ALA A 124 -17.18 4.84 -6.21
C ALA A 124 -17.40 3.31 -6.30
N ASP A 125 -18.42 2.89 -7.04
CA ASP A 125 -18.71 1.46 -7.27
C ASP A 125 -17.59 0.78 -8.05
N ALA A 126 -17.12 1.41 -9.13
CA ALA A 126 -16.01 0.89 -9.93
C ALA A 126 -14.69 0.82 -9.14
N ILE A 127 -14.47 1.74 -8.19
CA ILE A 127 -13.34 1.67 -7.25
C ILE A 127 -13.49 0.46 -6.32
N THR A 128 -14.69 0.24 -5.78
CA THR A 128 -15.00 -0.92 -4.91
C THR A 128 -14.78 -2.24 -5.65
N ASP A 129 -15.27 -2.35 -6.88
CA ASP A 129 -15.07 -3.53 -7.73
C ASP A 129 -13.58 -3.74 -8.05
N ALA A 130 -12.84 -2.66 -8.28
CA ALA A 130 -11.41 -2.75 -8.53
C ALA A 130 -10.62 -3.26 -7.30
N TYR A 131 -11.11 -3.03 -6.07
CA TYR A 131 -10.49 -3.58 -4.86
C TYR A 131 -10.64 -5.10 -4.75
N ALA A 132 -11.67 -5.70 -5.33
CA ALA A 132 -11.92 -7.15 -5.24
C ALA A 132 -10.79 -8.02 -5.84
N GLN A 133 -9.88 -7.42 -6.61
CA GLN A 133 -8.71 -8.09 -7.19
C GLN A 133 -7.54 -8.23 -6.22
N PHE A 134 -7.62 -7.62 -5.04
CA PHE A 134 -6.55 -7.63 -4.05
C PHE A 134 -6.98 -8.42 -2.81
N PRO A 135 -6.07 -9.18 -2.18
CA PRO A 135 -6.37 -9.92 -0.96
C PRO A 135 -6.48 -8.96 0.22
N MET A 136 -7.71 -8.54 0.55
CA MET A 136 -7.99 -7.60 1.65
C MET A 136 -9.01 -8.18 2.63
N GLN A 137 -8.80 -7.92 3.92
CA GLN A 137 -9.76 -8.21 4.98
C GLN A 137 -10.73 -7.03 5.10
N GLN A 138 -12.02 -7.27 4.90
CA GLN A 138 -13.03 -6.23 5.06
C GLN A 138 -13.36 -6.01 6.54
N VAL A 139 -13.39 -4.75 6.95
CA VAL A 139 -13.79 -4.33 8.29
C VAL A 139 -14.92 -3.34 8.14
N ASP A 140 -16.13 -3.73 8.55
CA ASP A 140 -17.26 -2.82 8.59
C ASP A 140 -17.10 -1.84 9.74
N THR A 141 -17.12 -0.56 9.41
CA THR A 141 -16.96 0.56 10.33
C THR A 141 -18.27 1.28 10.60
N THR A 142 -19.41 0.75 10.13
CA THR A 142 -20.72 1.38 10.27
C THR A 142 -21.08 1.63 11.74
N GLY A 143 -21.30 2.89 12.10
CA GLY A 143 -21.62 3.29 13.47
C GLY A 143 -20.49 3.13 14.49
N LEU A 144 -19.30 2.69 14.06
CA LEU A 144 -18.15 2.51 14.95
C LEU A 144 -17.33 3.79 15.07
N ARG A 145 -16.82 4.04 16.27
CA ARG A 145 -15.80 5.06 16.53
C ARG A 145 -14.41 4.55 16.13
N PRO A 146 -13.43 5.45 15.86
CA PRO A 146 -12.08 5.06 15.48
C PRO A 146 -11.38 4.10 16.47
N ASP A 147 -11.61 4.25 17.78
CA ASP A 147 -11.08 3.35 18.81
C ASP A 147 -11.64 1.93 18.68
N GLN A 148 -12.94 1.80 18.40
CA GLN A 148 -13.59 0.51 18.21
C GLN A 148 -13.10 -0.20 16.95
N VAL A 149 -12.91 0.55 15.85
CA VAL A 149 -12.36 -0.01 14.61
C VAL A 149 -10.95 -0.57 14.83
N VAL A 150 -10.11 0.11 15.61
CA VAL A 150 -8.78 -0.40 15.98
C VAL A 150 -8.89 -1.71 16.75
N GLN A 151 -9.80 -1.81 17.73
CA GLN A 151 -10.01 -3.04 18.47
C GLN A 151 -10.49 -4.20 17.58
N THR A 152 -11.39 -3.93 16.64
CA THR A 152 -11.83 -4.94 15.66
C THR A 152 -10.67 -5.47 14.84
N ILE A 153 -9.80 -4.59 14.32
CA ILE A 153 -8.62 -4.98 13.53
C ILE A 153 -7.65 -5.83 14.35
N LEU A 154 -7.43 -5.49 15.62
CA LEU A 154 -6.55 -6.25 16.51
C LEU A 154 -7.14 -7.63 16.86
N ALA A 155 -8.46 -7.75 16.96
CA ALA A 155 -9.12 -9.02 17.24
C ALA A 155 -9.03 -10.02 16.07
N THR A 156 -9.10 -9.55 14.82
CA THR A 156 -9.00 -10.40 13.62
C THR A 156 -7.67 -11.16 13.53
N GLU A 157 -6.59 -10.62 14.11
CA GLU A 157 -5.29 -11.31 14.13
C GLU A 157 -5.27 -12.46 15.13
N ASN A 158 -5.90 -12.31 16.29
CA ASN A 158 -5.91 -13.34 17.34
C ASN A 158 -6.64 -14.62 16.91
N GLU A 159 -7.64 -14.52 16.03
CA GLU A 159 -8.33 -15.68 15.46
C GLU A 159 -7.49 -16.42 14.40
N GLY A 160 -6.48 -15.76 13.83
CA GLY A 160 -5.54 -16.32 12.86
C GLY A 160 -4.29 -16.99 13.47
N VAL A 161 -4.10 -16.95 14.80
CA VAL A 161 -2.92 -17.56 15.47
C VAL A 161 -3.17 -19.03 15.88
N SER A 162 -4.33 -19.61 15.58
CA SER A 162 -4.59 -21.04 15.79
C SER A 162 -4.42 -21.83 14.51
N CYS A 163 -3.21 -22.38 14.30
CA CYS A 163 -2.88 -23.68 13.69
C CYS A 163 -1.61 -23.64 12.82
N GLY A 164 -0.58 -24.37 13.28
CA GLY A 164 0.45 -24.96 12.42
C GLY A 164 1.83 -24.32 12.54
N ASP A 165 2.68 -24.89 13.39
CA ASP A 165 4.14 -24.76 13.25
C ASP A 165 4.53 -25.08 11.79
N PRO A 166 5.29 -24.22 11.10
CA PRO A 166 5.93 -24.63 9.87
C PRO A 166 7.07 -25.59 10.22
N GLU A 167 6.89 -26.87 9.90
CA GLU A 167 7.97 -27.86 9.76
C GLU A 167 9.18 -27.24 9.04
N PRO A 168 10.43 -27.50 9.48
CA PRO A 168 11.62 -26.94 8.86
C PRO A 168 11.89 -27.64 7.52
N MET A 169 11.28 -27.15 6.44
CA MET A 169 11.52 -27.66 5.10
C MET A 169 12.92 -27.26 4.59
N GLY A 170 13.80 -28.26 4.54
CA GLY A 170 14.64 -28.52 3.37
C GLY A 170 15.74 -27.49 3.05
N ARG A 171 16.97 -27.76 3.51
CA ARG A 171 18.18 -27.25 2.87
C ARG A 171 18.24 -27.74 1.41
N HIS A 172 18.02 -26.85 0.44
CA HIS A 172 18.33 -27.13 -0.96
C HIS A 172 19.70 -26.54 -1.35
N PRO A 173 20.63 -27.34 -1.92
CA PRO A 173 21.96 -26.88 -2.28
C PRO A 173 21.98 -26.40 -3.73
N HIS A 174 21.86 -25.09 -3.93
CA HIS A 174 22.21 -24.48 -5.22
C HIS A 174 23.30 -23.43 -4.99
N VAL A 175 24.52 -23.95 -4.77
CA VAL A 175 25.75 -23.20 -4.99
C VAL A 175 25.87 -22.98 -6.50
N LEU A 176 25.73 -21.73 -6.95
CA LEU A 176 26.10 -21.37 -8.31
C LEU A 176 27.61 -21.57 -8.49
N PRO A 177 28.08 -22.19 -9.60
CA PRO A 177 29.51 -22.39 -9.81
C PRO A 177 30.21 -21.03 -9.98
N SER A 178 31.35 -20.89 -9.29
CA SER A 178 32.18 -19.68 -9.35
C SER A 178 32.80 -19.52 -10.74
N VAL A 179 32.66 -18.32 -11.32
CA VAL A 179 33.28 -17.96 -12.60
C VAL A 179 34.81 -17.98 -12.47
N PRO A 180 35.56 -18.67 -13.35
CA PRO A 180 37.02 -18.64 -13.31
C PRO A 180 37.55 -17.25 -13.66
N ARG A 181 38.34 -16.65 -12.77
CA ARG A 181 39.16 -15.47 -13.09
C ARG A 181 40.28 -15.91 -14.05
N ARG A 182 40.25 -15.37 -15.28
CA ARG A 182 41.34 -15.53 -16.25
C ARG A 182 42.57 -14.79 -15.71
N VAL A 183 43.64 -15.53 -15.43
CA VAL A 183 44.95 -14.97 -15.11
C VAL A 183 45.58 -14.54 -16.44
N GLU A 184 45.51 -13.25 -16.75
CA GLU A 184 46.26 -12.69 -17.87
C GLU A 184 47.67 -12.37 -17.39
N GLY A 185 48.56 -13.33 -17.63
CA GLY A 185 50.00 -13.17 -17.48
C GLY A 185 50.70 -13.64 -18.74
N SER A 186 51.06 -12.70 -19.62
CA SER A 186 52.31 -12.81 -20.36
C SER A 186 52.79 -11.46 -20.87
N ARG A 187 53.98 -11.11 -20.37
CA ARG A 187 54.85 -10.04 -20.82
C ARG A 187 55.31 -10.36 -22.24
N ILE A 188 55.34 -9.35 -23.12
CA ILE A 188 56.14 -9.37 -24.33
C ILE A 188 57.12 -8.20 -24.22
N ARG A 189 58.42 -8.55 -24.29
CA ARG A 189 59.52 -7.63 -24.60
C ARG A 189 59.60 -7.49 -26.11
#